data_AF-A0A1Q6FEY3-F1
#
_entry.id   AF-A0A1Q6FEY3-F1
#
_cell.length_a   1.000
_cell.length_b   1.000
_cell.length_c   1.000
_cell.angle_alpha   90.00
_cell.angle_beta   90.00
_cell.angle_gamma   90.00
#
_symmetry.space_group_name_H-M   'P 1'
#
loop_
_entity.id
_entity.type
_entity.pdbx_description
1 polymer ?
#
loop_
_entity_poly.entity_id
_entity_poly.type
_entity_poly.pdbx_seq_one_letter_code
_entity_poly.pdbx_strand_id
1 'polypeptide(L)'
;MRSMGGVGVAMRSTNKVNVLNPAAYSQTPQKSFLFEFGVEAGHFRNSQTKYGTPQTTARTAYNSINFHEIAFQMPLAKGLGFGFSLTPYSNVGYNMHSDELSSGVAGNLGRAQYQYYGDGDVTEAKAGIGWSPFKNFSIGAAMQYYWGNITRNYKAVPTDIITGSGEYSTTTGIDTYDVSRIKAQFGVQWNAILNARRALTFGATYDIGGLLGPKSLKYVYIDNLLTSTVRNEEDTSLPLRLPRQIAAGVFYQTVSLRMGVDYVYQNWGDENSNFLESDGAGKGVTVAYHNTNTVRVGLEVTPKPIDTRNYLNRVAYRVGFRYGDYYQTFGGSVVRQMAVTAGIGLP
;
A
#
# COMPACT_ATOMS: atom_id res chain seq x y z
N MET A 1 3.30 -3.39 13.75
CA MET A 1 3.28 -4.86 13.48
C MET A 1 4.06 -5.31 12.25
N ARG A 2 4.71 -4.40 11.51
CA ARG A 2 5.37 -4.71 10.23
C ARG A 2 6.50 -5.73 10.30
N SER A 3 7.27 -5.74 11.38
CA SER A 3 8.35 -6.72 11.59
C SER A 3 7.87 -8.16 11.80
N MET A 4 6.55 -8.37 11.95
CA MET A 4 5.89 -9.68 11.95
C MET A 4 5.20 -9.97 10.62
N GLY A 5 5.75 -9.52 9.49
CA GLY A 5 5.19 -9.76 8.16
C GLY A 5 3.88 -9.01 7.88
N GLY A 6 3.54 -8.05 8.74
CA GLY A 6 2.25 -7.33 8.69
C GLY A 6 1.05 -8.15 9.17
N VAL A 7 1.29 -9.20 9.98
CA VAL A 7 0.23 -9.94 10.68
C VAL A 7 -0.35 -9.09 11.80
N GLY A 8 -1.66 -9.12 11.94
CA GLY A 8 -2.38 -8.49 13.03
C GLY A 8 -3.91 -8.48 12.95
N VAL A 9 -4.54 -9.13 11.97
CA VAL A 9 -6.02 -9.15 11.83
C VAL A 9 -6.70 -9.70 13.09
N ALA A 10 -6.11 -10.74 13.68
CA ALA A 10 -6.55 -11.33 14.94
C ALA A 10 -5.78 -10.83 16.18
N MET A 11 -4.85 -9.89 16.02
CA MET A 11 -4.09 -9.39 17.17
C MET A 11 -5.01 -8.58 18.09
N ARG A 12 -4.92 -8.87 19.38
CA ARG A 12 -5.69 -8.19 20.42
C ARG A 12 -4.74 -7.86 21.57
N SER A 13 -4.50 -6.57 21.78
CA SER A 13 -3.52 -6.06 22.74
C SER A 13 -4.11 -4.91 23.55
N THR A 14 -3.75 -4.81 24.82
CA THR A 14 -4.13 -3.68 25.70
C THR A 14 -3.15 -2.51 25.61
N ASN A 15 -1.96 -2.73 25.01
CA ASN A 15 -0.85 -1.78 25.04
C ASN A 15 -0.35 -1.38 23.64
N LYS A 16 -1.00 -1.86 22.58
CA LYS A 16 -0.66 -1.54 21.19
C LYS A 16 -1.95 -1.27 20.44
N VAL A 17 -1.94 -0.27 19.55
CA VAL A 17 -3.11 0.01 18.72
C VAL A 17 -3.18 -1.06 17.63
N ASN A 18 -4.40 -1.51 17.32
CA ASN A 18 -4.61 -2.39 16.17
C ASN A 18 -5.53 -1.72 15.16
N VAL A 19 -4.93 -0.99 14.23
CA VAL A 19 -5.63 -0.33 13.12
C VAL A 19 -6.13 -1.30 12.04
N LEU A 20 -5.69 -2.57 12.06
CA LEU A 20 -6.05 -3.55 11.03
C LEU A 20 -7.46 -4.10 11.21
N ASN A 21 -7.99 -4.12 12.44
CA ASN A 21 -9.31 -4.66 12.75
C ASN A 21 -10.07 -3.79 13.78
N PRO A 22 -11.19 -3.13 13.41
CA PRO A 22 -11.91 -2.24 14.32
C PRO A 22 -12.51 -2.96 15.54
N ALA A 23 -12.73 -4.28 15.48
CA ALA A 23 -13.19 -5.03 16.65
C ALA A 23 -12.18 -5.02 17.80
N ALA A 24 -10.90 -4.83 17.51
CA ALA A 24 -9.84 -4.74 18.51
C ALA A 24 -9.97 -3.49 19.40
N TYR A 25 -10.65 -2.43 18.92
CA TYR A 25 -10.84 -1.19 19.68
C TYR A 25 -11.64 -1.39 20.98
N SER A 26 -12.45 -2.44 21.05
CA SER A 26 -13.23 -2.81 22.24
C SER A 26 -12.40 -3.17 23.48
N GLN A 27 -11.08 -3.31 23.35
CA GLN A 27 -10.16 -3.75 24.41
C GLN A 27 -9.30 -2.65 25.04
N THR A 28 -9.52 -1.39 24.68
CA THR A 28 -8.77 -0.30 25.31
C THR A 28 -9.01 -0.33 26.83
N PRO A 29 -7.95 -0.32 27.65
CA PRO A 29 -8.10 -0.23 29.10
C PRO A 29 -8.91 1.02 29.48
N GLN A 30 -9.85 0.89 30.41
CA GLN A 30 -10.65 2.02 30.87
C GLN A 30 -9.76 3.13 31.45
N LYS A 31 -10.15 4.38 31.21
CA LYS A 31 -9.41 5.58 31.67
C LYS A 31 -7.97 5.68 31.16
N SER A 32 -7.66 5.00 30.06
CA SER A 32 -6.38 5.09 29.37
C SER A 32 -6.59 5.58 27.95
N PHE A 33 -5.55 6.14 27.34
CA PHE A 33 -5.51 6.37 25.91
C PHE A 33 -4.23 5.73 25.37
N LEU A 34 -4.31 5.13 24.20
CA LEU A 34 -3.17 4.63 23.46
C LEU A 34 -2.88 5.60 22.33
N PHE A 35 -1.62 5.94 22.16
CA PHE A 35 -1.13 6.77 21.07
C PHE A 35 0.06 6.07 20.42
N GLU A 36 0.06 5.99 19.10
CA GLU A 36 1.11 5.38 18.30
C GLU A 36 1.52 6.36 17.20
N PHE A 37 2.83 6.58 17.08
CA PHE A 37 3.43 7.37 16.01
C PHE A 37 4.57 6.57 15.39
N GLY A 38 4.55 6.44 14.07
CA GLY A 38 5.56 5.72 13.30
C GLY A 38 6.14 6.59 12.20
N VAL A 39 7.44 6.42 11.93
CA VAL A 39 8.14 7.00 10.78
C VAL A 39 8.71 5.84 9.96
N GLU A 40 8.66 5.97 8.63
CA GLU A 40 9.22 5.01 7.69
C GLU A 40 10.24 5.71 6.79
N ALA A 41 11.38 5.04 6.61
CA ALA A 41 12.37 5.40 5.61
C ALA A 41 12.62 4.18 4.73
N GLY A 42 12.49 4.34 3.42
CA GLY A 42 12.60 3.29 2.42
C GLY A 42 13.63 3.63 1.36
N HIS A 43 14.43 2.64 0.97
CA HIS A 43 15.29 2.70 -0.20
C HIS A 43 14.73 1.74 -1.26
N PHE A 44 14.19 2.30 -2.34
CA PHE A 44 13.60 1.51 -3.42
C PHE A 44 14.61 1.36 -4.54
N ARG A 45 14.77 0.13 -5.02
CA ARG A 45 15.54 -0.19 -6.23
C ARG A 45 14.69 -1.05 -7.14
N ASN A 46 14.51 -0.60 -8.37
CA ASN A 46 13.85 -1.37 -9.42
C ASN A 46 14.78 -1.48 -10.62
N SER A 47 14.84 -2.69 -11.20
CA SER A 47 15.59 -2.98 -12.41
C SER A 47 14.68 -3.82 -13.31
N GLN A 48 14.25 -3.22 -14.42
CA GLN A 48 13.38 -3.89 -15.39
C GLN A 48 14.13 -4.10 -16.70
N THR A 49 14.06 -5.32 -17.22
CA THR A 49 14.58 -5.66 -18.55
C THR A 49 13.40 -5.72 -19.51
N LYS A 50 13.46 -4.96 -20.61
CA LYS A 50 12.39 -4.96 -21.63
C LYS A 50 12.30 -6.34 -22.29
N TYR A 51 11.11 -6.93 -22.31
CA TYR A 51 10.87 -8.22 -22.97
C TYR A 51 11.18 -8.10 -24.47
N GLY A 52 12.05 -8.99 -24.98
CA GLY A 52 12.44 -9.02 -26.39
C GLY A 52 13.57 -8.08 -26.82
N THR A 53 14.20 -7.33 -25.91
CA THR A 53 15.36 -6.47 -26.25
C THR A 53 16.46 -6.62 -25.18
N PRO A 54 17.53 -7.40 -25.43
CA PRO A 54 18.56 -7.71 -24.42
C PRO A 54 19.33 -6.49 -23.87
N GLN A 55 19.31 -5.34 -24.55
CA GLN A 55 20.20 -4.21 -24.24
C GLN A 55 19.55 -3.04 -23.48
N THR A 56 18.23 -3.00 -23.25
CA THR A 56 17.59 -1.86 -22.56
C THR A 56 17.21 -2.25 -21.13
N THR A 57 18.03 -1.86 -20.15
CA THR A 57 17.74 -2.03 -18.72
C THR A 57 17.31 -0.68 -18.14
N ALA A 58 16.03 -0.55 -17.77
CA ALA A 58 15.56 0.60 -17.01
C ALA A 58 15.88 0.39 -15.53
N ARG A 59 16.59 1.35 -14.91
CA ARG A 59 16.97 1.31 -13.49
C ARG A 59 16.42 2.54 -12.80
N THR A 60 15.79 2.34 -11.65
CA THR A 60 15.32 3.43 -10.79
C THR A 60 15.76 3.15 -9.37
N ALA A 61 16.33 4.15 -8.71
CA ALA A 61 16.60 4.13 -7.29
C ALA A 61 16.17 5.46 -6.67
N TYR A 62 15.40 5.41 -5.60
CA TYR A 62 15.03 6.61 -4.85
C TYR A 62 14.91 6.31 -3.36
N ASN A 63 15.12 7.35 -2.56
CA ASN A 63 14.92 7.32 -1.12
C ASN A 63 13.60 8.02 -0.80
N SER A 64 12.82 7.46 0.11
CA SER A 64 11.63 8.11 0.65
C SER A 64 11.70 8.09 2.16
N ILE A 65 11.40 9.23 2.78
CA ILE A 65 11.21 9.36 4.23
C ILE A 65 9.81 9.94 4.39
N ASN A 66 8.94 9.23 5.08
CA ASN A 66 7.59 9.68 5.34
C ASN A 66 7.13 9.25 6.73
N PHE A 67 6.10 9.91 7.27
CA PHE A 67 5.42 9.35 8.44
C PHE A 67 4.71 8.06 8.02
N HIS A 68 4.67 7.09 8.91
CA HIS A 68 4.03 5.81 8.63
C HIS A 68 2.61 5.76 9.20
N GLU A 69 2.45 6.19 10.45
CA GLU A 69 1.19 6.00 11.14
C GLU A 69 1.08 6.99 12.28
N ILE A 70 -0.10 7.59 12.41
CA ILE A 70 -0.52 8.29 13.63
C ILE A 70 -1.82 7.64 14.03
N ALA A 71 -1.83 6.90 15.14
CA ALA A 71 -3.03 6.22 15.60
C ALA A 71 -3.32 6.54 17.06
N PHE A 72 -4.60 6.69 17.38
CA PHE A 72 -5.07 6.82 18.75
C PHE A 72 -6.25 5.91 19.02
N GLN A 73 -6.30 5.40 20.25
CA GLN A 73 -7.37 4.50 20.68
C GLN A 73 -7.77 4.86 22.11
N MET A 74 -9.07 5.00 22.35
CA MET A 74 -9.61 5.35 23.67
C MET A 74 -10.87 4.53 24.01
N PRO A 75 -11.11 4.19 25.27
CA PRO A 75 -12.35 3.57 25.71
C PRO A 75 -13.46 4.64 25.78
N LEU A 76 -14.62 4.34 25.22
CA LEU A 76 -15.82 5.18 25.39
C LEU A 76 -16.67 4.68 26.56
N ALA A 77 -16.82 3.36 26.68
CA ALA A 77 -17.54 2.70 27.76
C ALA A 77 -16.97 1.30 28.02
N LYS A 78 -17.52 0.57 28.98
CA LYS A 78 -17.09 -0.82 29.24
C LYS A 78 -17.35 -1.68 28.00
N GLY A 79 -16.28 -2.19 27.39
CA GLY A 79 -16.35 -3.00 26.18
C GLY A 79 -16.65 -2.20 24.90
N LEU A 80 -16.68 -0.87 24.95
CA LEU A 80 -16.84 0.01 23.79
C LEU A 80 -15.62 0.91 23.68
N GLY A 81 -14.93 0.87 22.55
CA GLY A 81 -13.77 1.70 22.29
C GLY A 81 -13.84 2.37 20.93
N PHE A 82 -13.21 3.53 20.87
CA PHE A 82 -13.01 4.30 19.65
C PHE A 82 -11.56 4.17 19.22
N GLY A 83 -11.34 4.07 17.92
CA GLY A 83 -10.01 4.10 17.31
C GLY A 83 -10.00 5.02 16.11
N PHE A 84 -8.91 5.75 15.97
CA PHE A 84 -8.63 6.58 14.81
C PHE A 84 -7.20 6.36 14.35
N SER A 85 -6.97 6.39 13.06
CA SER A 85 -5.64 6.33 12.48
C SER A 85 -5.51 7.18 11.23
N LEU A 86 -4.32 7.71 11.03
CA LEU A 86 -3.88 8.40 9.84
C LEU A 86 -2.66 7.65 9.30
N THR A 87 -2.80 7.07 8.12
CA THR A 87 -1.79 6.20 7.52
C THR A 87 -1.63 6.55 6.04
N PRO A 88 -0.42 6.80 5.52
CA PRO A 88 -0.21 6.87 4.08
C PRO A 88 -0.51 5.48 3.51
N TYR A 89 -1.52 5.39 2.65
CA TYR A 89 -1.99 4.15 2.06
C TYR A 89 -1.09 3.71 0.90
N SER A 90 -0.72 4.67 0.05
CA SER A 90 0.13 4.42 -1.12
C SER A 90 1.04 5.62 -1.36
N ASN A 91 2.29 5.32 -1.71
CA ASN A 91 3.23 6.27 -2.28
C ASN A 91 3.58 5.77 -3.69
N VAL A 92 3.31 6.58 -4.69
CA VAL A 92 3.75 6.37 -6.06
C VAL A 92 4.95 7.28 -6.26
N GLY A 93 6.11 6.69 -6.50
CA GLY A 93 7.34 7.40 -6.83
C GLY A 93 8.11 6.60 -7.86
N TYR A 94 8.22 7.09 -9.10
CA TYR A 94 9.10 6.49 -10.08
C TYR A 94 9.81 7.58 -10.88
N ASN A 95 11.04 7.29 -11.29
CA ASN A 95 11.81 8.11 -12.21
C ASN A 95 12.59 7.16 -13.11
N MET A 96 11.97 6.80 -14.23
CA MET A 96 12.52 5.88 -15.20
C MET A 96 13.14 6.67 -16.35
N HIS A 97 14.37 6.32 -16.67
CA HIS A 97 15.06 6.81 -17.85
C HIS A 97 15.18 5.63 -18.81
N SER A 98 14.68 5.80 -20.03
CA SER A 98 14.93 4.85 -21.11
C SER A 98 15.58 5.58 -22.28
N ASP A 99 16.80 5.16 -22.60
CA ASP A 99 17.47 5.53 -23.83
C ASP A 99 17.03 4.56 -24.93
N GLU A 100 16.36 5.05 -25.97
CA GLU A 100 16.05 4.24 -27.15
C GLU A 100 17.14 4.44 -28.21
N LEU A 101 17.85 3.36 -28.52
CA LEU A 101 18.81 3.24 -29.62
C LEU A 101 18.27 2.20 -30.61
N SER A 102 17.14 2.47 -31.26
CA SER A 102 16.65 1.64 -32.35
C SER A 102 17.15 2.17 -33.70
N SER A 103 17.59 1.27 -34.58
CA SER A 103 18.20 1.57 -35.89
C SER A 103 17.27 2.34 -36.85
N GLY A 104 15.97 2.41 -36.57
CA GLY A 104 14.99 3.22 -37.32
C GLY A 104 14.88 4.67 -36.86
N VAL A 105 15.30 5.01 -35.63
CA VAL A 105 15.30 6.38 -35.07
C VAL A 105 16.68 7.04 -35.23
N ALA A 106 17.75 6.25 -35.12
CA ALA A 106 19.14 6.71 -35.27
C ALA A 106 19.46 7.24 -36.68
N GLY A 107 18.70 6.85 -37.71
CA GLY A 107 18.93 7.27 -39.10
C GLY A 107 18.40 8.67 -39.45
N ASN A 108 17.47 9.23 -38.66
CA ASN A 108 16.82 10.53 -38.97
C ASN A 108 16.80 11.54 -37.80
N LEU A 109 16.92 11.14 -36.52
CA LEU A 109 16.68 12.04 -35.37
C LEU A 109 17.68 11.94 -34.19
N GLY A 110 18.68 11.04 -34.26
CA GLY A 110 19.64 10.83 -33.15
C GLY A 110 19.09 10.03 -31.96
N ARG A 111 19.66 10.22 -30.76
CA ARG A 111 19.24 9.52 -29.52
C ARG A 111 17.92 10.11 -29.02
N ALA A 112 16.90 9.27 -28.78
CA ALA A 112 15.68 9.70 -28.09
C ALA A 112 15.77 9.30 -26.61
N GLN A 113 15.74 10.30 -25.71
CA GLN A 113 15.66 10.07 -24.27
C GLN A 113 14.21 10.22 -23.82
N TYR A 114 13.65 9.13 -23.30
CA TYR A 114 12.34 9.14 -22.67
C TYR A 114 12.52 9.11 -21.16
N GLN A 115 11.95 10.11 -20.49
CA GLN A 115 11.91 10.20 -19.05
C GLN A 115 10.47 10.08 -18.57
N TYR A 116 10.18 9.06 -17.79
CA TYR A 116 8.89 8.87 -17.13
C TYR A 116 9.09 9.11 -15.65
N TYR A 117 8.45 10.14 -15.08
CA TYR A 117 8.53 10.41 -13.65
C TYR A 117 7.16 10.71 -13.07
N GLY A 118 6.85 10.15 -11.91
CA GLY A 118 5.56 10.39 -11.26
C GLY A 118 5.71 10.31 -9.75
N ASP A 119 5.07 11.25 -9.08
CA ASP A 119 5.02 11.37 -7.63
C ASP A 119 3.58 11.57 -7.16
N GLY A 120 3.26 10.99 -6.01
CA GLY A 120 1.91 11.07 -5.47
C GLY A 120 1.72 10.22 -4.25
N ASP A 121 1.02 10.77 -3.27
CA ASP A 121 0.69 10.10 -2.02
C ASP A 121 -0.83 10.07 -1.83
N VAL A 122 -1.33 8.90 -1.43
CA VAL A 122 -2.71 8.72 -0.98
C VAL A 122 -2.68 8.45 0.52
N THR A 123 -3.35 9.30 1.29
CA THR A 123 -3.49 9.17 2.74
C THR A 123 -4.85 8.58 3.09
N GLU A 124 -4.87 7.67 4.05
CA GLU A 124 -6.06 7.09 4.67
C GLU A 124 -6.24 7.69 6.07
N ALA A 125 -7.37 8.34 6.32
CA ALA A 125 -7.89 8.54 7.67
C ALA A 125 -8.92 7.47 7.94
N LYS A 126 -8.84 6.86 9.11
CA LYS A 126 -9.75 5.83 9.55
C LYS A 126 -10.28 6.18 10.91
N ALA A 127 -11.59 6.10 11.10
CA ALA A 127 -12.25 6.30 12.37
C ALA A 127 -13.25 5.17 12.58
N GLY A 128 -13.26 4.56 13.77
CA GLY A 128 -14.13 3.42 14.01
C GLY A 128 -14.43 3.16 15.47
N ILE A 129 -15.41 2.30 15.67
CA ILE A 129 -15.90 1.87 16.97
C ILE A 129 -15.81 0.36 17.03
N GLY A 130 -15.28 -0.15 18.14
CA GLY A 130 -15.27 -1.57 18.48
C GLY A 130 -16.12 -1.82 19.72
N TRP A 131 -16.99 -2.81 19.68
CA TRP A 131 -17.87 -3.21 20.77
C TRP A 131 -17.71 -4.70 21.10
N SER A 132 -17.71 -5.04 22.39
CA SER A 132 -17.67 -6.42 22.90
C SER A 132 -19.03 -6.78 23.53
N PRO A 133 -20.02 -7.22 22.74
CA PRO A 133 -21.37 -7.50 23.25
C PRO A 133 -21.39 -8.70 24.21
N PHE A 134 -20.55 -9.71 23.96
CA PHE A 134 -20.40 -10.89 24.80
C PHE A 134 -18.96 -11.02 25.29
N LYS A 135 -18.75 -11.83 26.34
CA LYS A 135 -17.39 -12.19 26.77
C LYS A 135 -16.68 -12.89 25.60
N ASN A 136 -15.44 -12.50 25.36
CA ASN A 136 -14.57 -13.07 24.33
C ASN A 136 -14.97 -12.81 22.88
N PHE A 137 -16.06 -12.10 22.61
CA PHE A 137 -16.50 -11.78 21.26
C PHE A 137 -16.60 -10.28 21.06
N SER A 138 -16.06 -9.79 19.95
CA SER A 138 -16.00 -8.37 19.64
C SER A 138 -16.28 -8.13 18.17
N ILE A 139 -17.01 -7.06 17.91
CA ILE A 139 -17.37 -6.59 16.58
C ILE A 139 -16.91 -5.14 16.45
N GLY A 140 -16.69 -4.69 15.24
CA GLY A 140 -16.36 -3.29 15.00
C GLY A 140 -16.70 -2.86 13.60
N ALA A 141 -16.89 -1.56 13.47
CA ALA A 141 -17.07 -0.88 12.20
C ALA A 141 -16.15 0.34 12.17
N ALA A 142 -15.54 0.59 11.01
CA ALA A 142 -14.75 1.77 10.77
C ALA A 142 -15.12 2.38 9.42
N MET A 143 -15.09 3.70 9.38
CA MET A 143 -15.11 4.47 8.15
C MET A 143 -13.68 4.83 7.79
N GLN A 144 -13.34 4.70 6.51
CA GLN A 144 -12.05 5.05 5.96
C GLN A 144 -12.26 6.15 4.92
N TYR A 145 -11.51 7.22 4.99
CA TYR A 145 -11.50 8.30 4.03
C TYR A 145 -10.12 8.36 3.39
N TYR A 146 -10.09 8.20 2.07
CA TYR A 146 -8.88 8.31 1.26
C TYR A 146 -8.86 9.66 0.59
N TRP A 147 -7.76 10.38 0.71
CA TRP A 147 -7.49 11.58 -0.07
C TRP A 147 -6.04 11.58 -0.54
N GLY A 148 -5.83 12.08 -1.75
CA GLY A 148 -4.49 12.20 -2.31
C GLY A 148 -4.55 12.60 -3.77
N ASN A 149 -3.39 13.03 -4.26
CA ASN A 149 -3.18 13.37 -5.65
C ASN A 149 -2.01 12.52 -6.16
N ILE A 150 -2.19 11.91 -7.32
CA ILE A 150 -1.12 11.20 -8.03
C ILE A 150 -0.85 11.94 -9.32
N THR A 151 0.35 12.49 -9.46
CA THR A 151 0.79 13.14 -10.69
C THR A 151 1.75 12.22 -11.44
N ARG A 152 1.42 11.88 -12.68
CA ARG A 152 2.32 11.15 -13.59
C ARG A 152 2.76 12.09 -14.69
N ASN A 153 4.06 12.26 -14.84
CA ASN A 153 4.66 13.05 -15.90
C ASN A 153 5.38 12.12 -16.90
N TYR A 154 5.24 12.45 -18.17
CA TYR A 154 6.02 11.87 -19.25
C TYR A 154 6.72 13.00 -20.00
N LYS A 155 8.04 12.87 -20.18
CA LYS A 155 8.86 13.82 -20.91
C LYS A 155 9.64 13.08 -22.00
N ALA A 156 9.43 13.47 -23.25
CA ALA A 156 10.22 12.99 -24.38
C ALA A 156 11.17 14.10 -24.85
N VAL A 157 12.48 13.83 -24.82
CA VAL A 157 13.51 14.76 -25.30
C VAL A 157 14.27 14.11 -26.47
N PRO A 158 14.08 14.59 -27.72
CA PRO A 158 14.93 14.18 -28.83
C PRO A 158 16.30 14.90 -28.77
N THR A 159 17.40 14.21 -29.09
CA THR A 159 18.76 14.76 -29.16
C THR A 159 19.44 14.42 -30.49
N ASP A 160 19.87 15.44 -31.26
CA ASP A 160 20.56 15.30 -32.54
C ASP A 160 22.07 14.99 -32.38
N ILE A 161 22.64 14.28 -33.36
CA ILE A 161 23.99 13.68 -33.38
C ILE A 161 25.11 14.64 -33.86
N ILE A 162 24.80 15.80 -34.47
CA ILE A 162 25.83 16.56 -35.21
C ILE A 162 26.44 17.75 -34.42
N THR A 163 25.72 18.46 -33.54
CA THR A 163 26.24 19.70 -32.90
C THR A 163 26.09 19.77 -31.38
N GLY A 164 25.45 18.81 -30.72
CA GLY A 164 25.26 18.82 -29.26
C GLY A 164 24.51 20.05 -28.70
N SER A 165 23.87 20.85 -29.56
CA SER A 165 23.10 22.04 -29.18
C SER A 165 22.00 22.31 -30.22
N GLY A 166 20.75 22.31 -29.75
CA GLY A 166 19.53 22.63 -30.51
C GLY A 166 18.32 22.53 -29.58
N GLU A 167 17.52 23.60 -29.50
CA GLU A 167 16.25 23.61 -28.75
C GLU A 167 15.19 22.83 -29.55
N TYR A 168 15.03 21.55 -29.22
CA TYR A 168 13.89 20.78 -29.70
C TYR A 168 12.75 20.83 -28.70
N SER A 169 11.56 21.04 -29.23
CA SER A 169 10.33 21.15 -28.46
C SER A 169 10.07 19.89 -27.63
N THR A 170 10.17 20.01 -26.31
CA THR A 170 9.91 18.90 -25.38
C THR A 170 8.42 18.62 -25.35
N THR A 171 8.02 17.37 -25.59
CA THR A 171 6.63 16.94 -25.32
C THR A 171 6.54 16.50 -23.87
N THR A 172 5.70 17.21 -23.09
CA THR A 172 5.41 16.86 -21.70
C THR A 172 3.93 16.51 -21.56
N GLY A 173 3.64 15.30 -21.10
CA GLY A 173 2.31 14.86 -20.69
C GLY A 173 2.21 14.84 -19.16
N ILE A 174 1.18 15.45 -18.59
CA ILE A 174 0.86 15.45 -17.17
C ILE A 174 -0.51 14.79 -17.00
N ASP A 175 -0.54 13.65 -16.31
CA ASP A 175 -1.78 13.00 -15.87
C ASP A 175 -1.89 13.17 -14.35
N THR A 176 -2.86 13.97 -13.92
CA THR A 176 -3.17 14.19 -12.50
C THR A 176 -4.40 13.39 -12.12
N TYR A 177 -4.30 12.52 -11.11
CA TYR A 177 -5.40 11.72 -10.59
C TYR A 177 -5.75 12.17 -9.17
N ASP A 178 -6.92 12.78 -9.01
CA ASP A 178 -7.46 13.13 -7.69
C ASP A 178 -8.31 12.00 -7.15
N VAL A 179 -7.92 11.47 -5.99
CA VAL A 179 -8.65 10.41 -5.29
C VAL A 179 -9.26 11.00 -4.03
N SER A 180 -10.59 11.00 -3.92
CA SER A 180 -11.32 11.34 -2.69
C SER A 180 -12.49 10.37 -2.49
N ARG A 181 -12.37 9.40 -1.58
CA ARG A 181 -13.40 8.37 -1.39
C ARG A 181 -13.53 7.88 0.03
N ILE A 182 -14.77 7.52 0.38
CA ILE A 182 -15.12 6.89 1.65
C ILE A 182 -15.31 5.39 1.42
N LYS A 183 -14.69 4.57 2.28
CA LYS A 183 -14.96 3.14 2.42
C LYS A 183 -15.45 2.84 3.82
N ALA A 184 -16.04 1.67 3.98
CA ALA A 184 -16.36 1.13 5.28
C ALA A 184 -15.70 -0.23 5.44
N GLN A 185 -15.19 -0.47 6.65
CA GLN A 185 -14.60 -1.72 7.07
C GLN A 185 -15.40 -2.27 8.25
N PHE A 186 -15.69 -3.56 8.21
CA PHE A 186 -16.22 -4.30 9.34
C PHE A 186 -15.20 -5.29 9.86
N GLY A 187 -15.21 -5.53 11.16
CA GLY A 187 -14.29 -6.42 11.82
C GLY A 187 -14.99 -7.26 12.87
N VAL A 188 -14.53 -8.50 13.03
CA VAL A 188 -14.95 -9.40 14.09
C VAL A 188 -13.71 -10.04 14.71
N GLN A 189 -13.76 -10.29 16.02
CA GLN A 189 -12.74 -11.01 16.75
C GLN A 189 -13.37 -11.90 17.82
N TRP A 190 -12.85 -13.11 17.93
CA TRP A 190 -13.28 -14.09 18.91
C TRP A 190 -12.09 -14.72 19.63
N ASN A 191 -12.05 -14.62 20.96
CA ASN A 191 -11.04 -15.26 21.78
C ASN A 191 -11.53 -16.68 22.16
N ALA A 192 -11.05 -17.70 21.47
CA ALA A 192 -11.34 -19.09 21.80
C ALA A 192 -10.72 -19.51 23.14
N ILE A 193 -9.52 -18.99 23.43
CA ILE A 193 -8.83 -19.20 24.71
C ILE A 193 -8.49 -17.83 25.27
N LEU A 194 -8.85 -17.56 26.52
CA LEU A 194 -8.47 -16.35 27.23
C LEU A 194 -8.20 -16.65 28.70
N ASN A 195 -6.93 -16.87 29.03
CA ASN A 195 -6.46 -17.11 30.40
C ASN A 195 -5.37 -16.09 30.75
N ALA A 196 -5.04 -15.95 32.03
CA ALA A 196 -4.01 -15.01 32.50
C ALA A 196 -2.62 -15.19 31.83
N ARG A 197 -2.31 -16.38 31.31
CA ARG A 197 -1.02 -16.69 30.68
C ARG A 197 -1.05 -16.83 29.16
N ARG A 198 -2.21 -17.09 28.57
CA ARG A 198 -2.34 -17.42 27.14
C ARG A 198 -3.66 -16.93 26.57
N ALA A 199 -3.62 -16.46 25.33
CA ALA A 199 -4.81 -16.16 24.55
C ALA A 199 -4.68 -16.67 23.12
N LEU A 200 -5.77 -17.23 22.61
CA LEU A 200 -5.94 -17.62 21.21
C LEU A 200 -7.12 -16.84 20.65
N THR A 201 -6.84 -16.00 19.67
CA THR A 201 -7.81 -15.11 19.04
C THR A 201 -7.94 -15.45 17.56
N PHE A 202 -9.17 -15.55 17.10
CA PHE A 202 -9.54 -15.56 15.70
C PHE A 202 -10.05 -14.17 15.33
N GLY A 203 -9.72 -13.70 14.14
CA GLY A 203 -10.16 -12.40 13.66
C GLY A 203 -10.48 -12.46 12.18
N ALA A 204 -11.47 -11.69 11.77
CA ALA A 204 -11.75 -11.45 10.37
C ALA A 204 -12.14 -9.99 10.14
N THR A 205 -11.83 -9.49 8.96
CA THR A 205 -12.24 -8.16 8.50
C THR A 205 -12.76 -8.23 7.09
N TYR A 206 -13.68 -7.32 6.79
CA TYR A 206 -14.29 -7.15 5.49
C TYR A 206 -14.28 -5.67 5.13
N ASP A 207 -13.55 -5.33 4.08
CA ASP A 207 -13.53 -3.98 3.50
C ASP A 207 -14.52 -3.93 2.33
N ILE A 208 -15.49 -3.03 2.41
CA ILE A 208 -16.41 -2.78 1.31
C ILE A 208 -15.61 -2.16 0.15
N GLY A 209 -15.63 -2.81 -1.00
CA GLY A 209 -15.10 -2.28 -2.26
C GLY A 209 -16.00 -1.17 -2.82
N GLY A 210 -15.50 -0.40 -3.78
CA GLY A 210 -16.26 0.72 -4.33
C GLY A 210 -15.60 1.36 -5.55
N LEU A 211 -16.41 2.09 -6.32
CA LEU A 211 -15.92 2.90 -7.45
C LEU A 211 -14.97 3.97 -6.93
N LEU A 212 -13.71 3.91 -7.37
CA LEU A 212 -12.72 4.95 -7.04
C LEU A 212 -13.04 6.24 -7.81
N GLY A 213 -13.56 6.11 -9.04
CA GLY A 213 -13.99 7.22 -9.91
C GLY A 213 -13.11 8.47 -9.80
N PRO A 214 -11.78 8.36 -9.95
CA PRO A 214 -10.89 9.50 -9.84
C PRO A 214 -11.20 10.48 -10.96
N LYS A 215 -11.11 11.78 -10.65
CA LYS A 215 -11.05 12.80 -11.69
C LYS A 215 -9.64 12.75 -12.27
N SER A 216 -9.53 12.58 -13.58
CA SER A 216 -8.27 12.60 -14.29
C SER A 216 -8.21 13.88 -15.11
N LEU A 217 -7.13 14.63 -14.94
CA LEU A 217 -6.79 15.77 -15.79
C LEU A 217 -5.56 15.38 -16.58
N LYS A 218 -5.71 15.27 -17.91
CA LYS A 218 -4.63 14.92 -18.83
C LYS A 218 -4.27 16.14 -19.67
N TYR A 219 -3.06 16.67 -19.46
CA TYR A 219 -2.52 17.78 -20.23
C TYR A 219 -1.31 17.31 -21.02
N VAL A 220 -1.35 17.45 -22.36
CA VAL A 220 -0.16 17.20 -23.20
C VAL A 220 0.20 18.50 -23.93
N TYR A 221 1.40 19.00 -23.68
CA TYR A 221 1.94 20.20 -24.31
C TYR A 221 3.27 19.92 -25.03
N ILE A 222 3.52 20.70 -26.08
CA ILE A 222 4.75 20.70 -26.86
C ILE A 222 5.33 22.11 -26.74
N ASP A 223 6.55 22.23 -26.21
CA ASP A 223 7.31 23.47 -25.93
C ASP A 223 7.01 24.24 -24.64
N ASN A 224 7.90 25.17 -24.29
CA ASN A 224 7.89 25.98 -23.06
C ASN A 224 6.78 27.06 -22.98
N LEU A 225 5.72 26.91 -23.80
CA LEU A 225 4.58 27.80 -23.87
C LEU A 225 3.29 27.01 -23.60
N LEU A 226 2.58 27.37 -22.55
CA LEU A 226 1.26 26.84 -22.16
C LEU A 226 0.15 27.06 -23.22
N THR A 227 0.47 27.61 -24.39
CA THR A 227 -0.45 28.00 -25.47
C THR A 227 -0.56 26.99 -26.61
N SER A 228 0.25 25.93 -26.66
CA SER A 228 0.18 24.84 -27.65
C SER A 228 -0.30 23.54 -27.00
N THR A 229 -1.54 23.52 -26.50
CA THR A 229 -2.20 22.30 -26.05
C THR A 229 -2.53 21.41 -27.25
N VAL A 230 -1.84 20.28 -27.38
CA VAL A 230 -2.11 19.30 -28.47
C VAL A 230 -3.30 18.40 -28.13
N ARG A 231 -3.55 18.21 -26.83
CA ARG A 231 -4.70 17.46 -26.32
C ARG A 231 -5.09 18.02 -24.95
N ASN A 232 -6.31 18.55 -24.85
CA ASN A 232 -6.94 18.98 -23.61
C ASN A 232 -8.23 18.15 -23.46
N GLU A 233 -8.09 16.97 -22.88
CA GLU A 233 -9.22 16.10 -22.57
C GLU A 233 -9.48 16.20 -21.07
N GLU A 234 -10.50 16.97 -20.70
CA GLU A 234 -11.12 16.88 -19.37
C GLU A 234 -12.13 15.73 -19.43
N ASP A 235 -11.64 14.47 -19.48
CA ASP A 235 -12.54 13.32 -19.57
C ASP A 235 -12.70 12.55 -18.24
N THR A 236 -13.95 12.16 -18.08
CA THR A 236 -14.72 11.93 -16.88
C THR A 236 -14.54 10.51 -16.34
N SER A 237 -14.21 10.41 -15.05
CA SER A 237 -14.28 9.20 -14.21
C SER A 237 -13.66 7.93 -14.82
N LEU A 238 -12.40 7.64 -14.48
CA LEU A 238 -11.88 6.30 -14.73
C LEU A 238 -12.67 5.29 -13.88
N PRO A 239 -13.18 4.19 -14.47
CA PRO A 239 -13.94 3.19 -13.74
C PRO A 239 -13.03 2.24 -12.94
N LEU A 240 -11.92 2.75 -12.38
CA LEU A 240 -11.09 1.95 -11.49
C LEU A 240 -11.89 1.67 -10.21
N ARG A 241 -12.09 0.39 -9.89
CA ARG A 241 -12.78 -0.04 -8.68
C ARG A 241 -11.76 -0.54 -7.68
N LEU A 242 -11.83 -0.01 -6.45
CA LEU A 242 -11.07 -0.58 -5.34
C LEU A 242 -11.67 -1.94 -4.99
N PRO A 243 -10.83 -2.99 -4.88
CA PRO A 243 -11.31 -4.32 -4.64
C PRO A 243 -11.99 -4.40 -3.28
N ARG A 244 -12.98 -5.30 -3.19
CA ARG A 244 -13.40 -5.85 -1.91
C ARG A 244 -12.24 -6.66 -1.34
N GLN A 245 -11.99 -6.49 -0.05
CA GLN A 245 -10.95 -7.23 0.64
C GLN A 245 -11.55 -8.00 1.81
N ILE A 246 -11.17 -9.26 1.91
CA ILE A 246 -11.49 -10.12 3.06
C ILE A 246 -10.17 -10.54 3.68
N ALA A 247 -10.04 -10.36 4.99
CA ALA A 247 -8.90 -10.88 5.72
C ALA A 247 -9.38 -11.74 6.88
N ALA A 248 -8.70 -12.86 7.10
CA ALA A 248 -8.94 -13.76 8.22
C ALA A 248 -7.62 -14.13 8.86
N GLY A 249 -7.59 -14.30 10.17
CA GLY A 249 -6.35 -14.55 10.88
C GLY A 249 -6.54 -15.26 12.19
N VAL A 250 -5.43 -15.84 12.66
CA VAL A 250 -5.31 -16.48 13.97
C VAL A 250 -4.11 -15.88 14.66
N PHE A 251 -4.27 -15.52 15.93
CA PHE A 251 -3.21 -14.96 16.76
C PHE A 251 -3.15 -15.71 18.09
N TYR A 252 -1.97 -16.23 18.40
CA TYR A 252 -1.68 -16.89 19.66
C TYR A 252 -0.67 -16.07 20.44
N GLN A 253 -0.98 -15.76 21.70
CA GLN A 253 -0.10 -14.98 22.57
C GLN A 253 0.03 -15.62 23.94
N THR A 254 1.23 -15.56 24.46
CA THR A 254 1.67 -15.94 25.81
C THR A 254 2.55 -14.79 26.35
N VAL A 255 2.99 -14.86 27.60
CA VAL A 255 3.87 -13.85 28.22
C VAL A 255 5.17 -13.62 27.43
N SER A 256 5.77 -14.67 26.87
CA SER A 256 7.07 -14.62 26.17
C SER A 256 7.00 -14.84 24.66
N LEU A 257 5.86 -15.27 24.14
CA LEU A 257 5.71 -15.70 22.75
C LEU A 257 4.43 -15.14 22.17
N ARG A 258 4.52 -14.52 20.99
CA ARG A 258 3.35 -14.15 20.18
C ARG A 258 3.57 -14.62 18.77
N MET A 259 2.55 -15.18 18.17
CA MET A 259 2.59 -15.64 16.78
C MET A 259 1.25 -15.40 16.13
N GLY A 260 1.25 -15.23 14.83
CA GLY A 260 0.02 -15.18 14.08
C GLY A 260 0.20 -15.50 12.62
N VAL A 261 -0.92 -15.84 12.02
CA VAL A 261 -1.06 -16.13 10.60
C VAL A 261 -2.29 -15.42 10.11
N ASP A 262 -2.14 -14.63 9.04
CA ASP A 262 -3.25 -13.95 8.37
C ASP A 262 -3.29 -14.36 6.90
N TYR A 263 -4.51 -14.54 6.39
CA TYR A 263 -4.82 -14.73 4.98
C TYR A 263 -5.64 -13.53 4.50
N VAL A 264 -5.22 -12.91 3.40
CA VAL A 264 -5.88 -11.76 2.78
C VAL A 264 -6.23 -12.10 1.34
N TYR A 265 -7.50 -11.96 1.00
CA TYR A 265 -8.03 -12.09 -0.35
C TYR A 265 -8.52 -10.72 -0.83
N GLN A 266 -8.13 -10.31 -2.04
CA GLN A 266 -8.68 -9.11 -2.68
C GLN A 266 -9.22 -9.46 -4.06
N ASN A 267 -10.48 -9.07 -4.31
CA ASN A 267 -11.12 -9.28 -5.60
C ASN A 267 -10.83 -8.12 -6.56
N TRP A 268 -9.75 -8.24 -7.32
CA TRP A 268 -9.35 -7.26 -8.34
C TRP A 268 -9.86 -7.60 -9.74
N GLY A 269 -9.90 -8.89 -10.08
CA GLY A 269 -10.14 -9.38 -11.45
C GLY A 269 -11.59 -9.25 -11.89
N ASP A 270 -12.55 -9.51 -11.00
CA ASP A 270 -13.97 -9.47 -11.38
C ASP A 270 -14.45 -8.02 -11.55
N GLU A 271 -13.98 -7.10 -10.70
CA GLU A 271 -14.44 -5.71 -10.66
C GLU A 271 -13.73 -4.78 -11.66
N ASN A 272 -12.56 -5.15 -12.19
CA ASN A 272 -11.78 -4.35 -13.17
C ASN A 272 -11.58 -5.05 -14.53
N SER A 273 -12.38 -6.06 -14.85
CA SER A 273 -12.31 -6.83 -16.11
C SER A 273 -12.44 -5.99 -17.39
N ASN A 274 -13.05 -4.80 -17.30
CA ASN A 274 -13.22 -3.86 -18.42
C ASN A 274 -12.28 -2.64 -18.34
N PHE A 275 -11.31 -2.61 -17.43
CA PHE A 275 -10.35 -1.51 -17.35
C PHE A 275 -9.35 -1.62 -18.52
N LEU A 276 -9.56 -0.78 -19.52
CA LEU A 276 -8.65 -0.61 -20.66
C LEU A 276 -8.02 0.78 -20.55
N GLU A 277 -6.74 0.86 -20.19
CA GLU A 277 -5.95 2.07 -20.39
C GLU A 277 -5.59 2.15 -21.88
N SER A 278 -6.50 2.71 -22.68
CA SER A 278 -6.31 2.92 -24.10
C SER A 278 -5.98 4.39 -24.36
N ASP A 279 -4.79 4.68 -24.88
CA ASP A 279 -4.34 6.05 -25.19
C ASP A 279 -5.06 6.67 -26.42
N GLY A 280 -6.24 6.19 -26.79
CA GLY A 280 -7.00 6.66 -27.96
C GLY A 280 -6.38 6.35 -29.33
N ALA A 281 -5.12 5.90 -29.39
CA ALA A 281 -4.39 5.63 -30.64
C ALA A 281 -4.30 4.12 -31.02
N GLY A 282 -5.09 3.25 -30.38
CA GLY A 282 -5.08 1.81 -30.67
C GLY A 282 -3.79 1.05 -30.28
N LYS A 283 -2.89 1.69 -29.53
CA LYS A 283 -1.63 1.12 -28.99
C LYS A 283 -1.61 1.06 -27.45
N GLY A 284 -2.77 0.91 -26.81
CA GLY A 284 -2.87 0.77 -25.36
C GLY A 284 -2.34 -0.58 -24.88
N VAL A 285 -1.60 -0.59 -23.76
CA VAL A 285 -1.24 -1.83 -23.08
C VAL A 285 -2.49 -2.30 -22.31
N THR A 286 -3.02 -3.47 -22.66
CA THR A 286 -4.11 -4.08 -21.88
C THR A 286 -3.57 -4.51 -20.51
N VAL A 287 -3.85 -3.73 -19.48
CA VAL A 287 -3.53 -4.07 -18.09
C VAL A 287 -4.63 -4.98 -17.55
N ALA A 288 -4.37 -6.28 -17.51
CA ALA A 288 -5.31 -7.24 -16.93
C ALA A 288 -5.07 -7.41 -15.42
N TYR A 289 -6.12 -7.21 -14.63
CA TYR A 289 -6.12 -7.38 -13.18
C TYR A 289 -6.44 -8.82 -12.79
N HIS A 290 -5.83 -9.31 -11.71
CA HIS A 290 -6.04 -10.67 -11.19
C HIS A 290 -6.27 -10.63 -9.67
N ASN A 291 -7.10 -11.54 -9.17
CA ASN A 291 -7.41 -11.66 -7.75
C ASN A 291 -6.16 -11.96 -6.94
N THR A 292 -5.95 -11.25 -5.83
CA THR A 292 -4.74 -11.43 -5.03
C THR A 292 -5.02 -12.28 -3.81
N ASN A 293 -4.11 -13.23 -3.58
CA ASN A 293 -4.07 -14.03 -2.36
C ASN A 293 -2.76 -13.69 -1.66
N THR A 294 -2.82 -13.31 -0.39
CA THR A 294 -1.63 -13.02 0.41
C THR A 294 -1.69 -13.76 1.73
N VAL A 295 -0.66 -14.56 2.00
CA VAL A 295 -0.41 -15.19 3.30
C VAL A 295 0.64 -14.37 4.04
N ARG A 296 0.39 -14.11 5.32
CA ARG A 296 1.33 -13.41 6.22
C ARG A 296 1.53 -14.28 7.46
N VAL A 297 2.77 -14.42 7.88
CA VAL A 297 3.16 -15.18 9.07
C VAL A 297 4.11 -14.31 9.90
N GLY A 298 3.92 -14.32 11.22
CA GLY A 298 4.68 -13.48 12.13
C GLY A 298 4.94 -14.14 13.47
N LEU A 299 6.12 -13.87 14.03
CA LEU A 299 6.58 -14.37 15.32
C LEU A 299 7.24 -13.24 16.11
N GLU A 300 6.90 -13.11 17.39
CA GLU A 300 7.56 -12.26 18.38
C GLU A 300 7.96 -13.12 19.58
N VAL A 301 9.23 -13.07 19.96
CA VAL A 301 9.76 -13.75 21.14
C VAL A 301 10.38 -12.71 22.06
N THR A 302 9.88 -12.67 23.31
CA THR A 302 10.45 -11.87 24.39
C THR A 302 10.88 -12.83 25.49
N PRO A 303 12.19 -13.14 25.63
CA PRO A 303 12.65 -14.23 26.48
C PRO A 303 12.15 -14.15 27.92
N LYS A 304 12.35 -13.01 28.59
CA LYS A 304 11.86 -12.71 29.93
C LYS A 304 11.53 -11.21 30.06
N PRO A 305 10.24 -10.83 29.89
CA PRO A 305 9.83 -9.42 29.88
C PRO A 305 10.12 -8.64 31.18
N ILE A 306 10.27 -9.33 32.32
CA ILE A 306 10.41 -8.73 33.66
C ILE A 306 11.79 -9.06 34.28
N ASP A 307 12.80 -9.39 33.46
CA ASP A 307 14.15 -9.65 33.98
C ASP A 307 14.84 -8.34 34.39
N THR A 308 15.26 -8.24 35.65
CA THR A 308 15.97 -7.08 36.20
C THR A 308 17.47 -7.13 35.99
N ARG A 309 18.04 -8.30 35.63
CA ARG A 309 19.49 -8.48 35.52
C ARG A 309 19.99 -8.37 34.09
N ASN A 310 19.24 -8.88 33.12
CA ASN A 310 19.66 -8.96 31.72
C ASN A 310 18.75 -8.15 30.82
N TYR A 311 19.27 -7.04 30.27
CA TYR A 311 18.54 -6.18 29.35
C TYR A 311 18.08 -6.93 28.08
N LEU A 312 18.94 -7.78 27.51
CA LEU A 312 18.63 -8.56 26.31
C LEU A 312 17.43 -9.50 26.49
N ASN A 313 17.17 -9.96 27.72
CA ASN A 313 16.02 -10.82 27.98
C ASN A 313 14.69 -10.05 27.91
N ARG A 314 14.71 -8.72 28.04
CA ARG A 314 13.54 -7.84 27.92
C ARG A 314 13.29 -7.38 26.48
N VAL A 315 14.25 -7.56 25.57
CA VAL A 315 14.12 -7.17 24.16
C VAL A 315 13.16 -8.13 23.46
N ALA A 316 12.21 -7.57 22.71
CA ALA A 316 11.28 -8.33 21.89
C ALA A 316 11.87 -8.53 20.49
N TYR A 317 12.14 -9.77 20.10
CA TYR A 317 12.65 -10.11 18.77
C TYR A 317 11.51 -10.51 17.87
N ARG A 318 11.44 -9.95 16.66
CA ARG A 318 10.36 -10.17 15.70
C ARG A 318 10.93 -10.64 14.37
N VAL A 319 10.23 -11.61 13.78
CA VAL A 319 10.46 -12.04 12.41
C VAL A 319 9.10 -12.28 11.74
N GLY A 320 9.04 -12.06 10.44
CA GLY A 320 7.86 -12.32 9.67
C GLY A 320 8.12 -12.54 8.20
N PHE A 321 7.15 -13.17 7.58
CA PHE A 321 7.18 -13.60 6.20
C PHE A 321 5.84 -13.27 5.55
N ARG A 322 5.89 -12.78 4.31
CA ARG A 322 4.72 -12.49 3.50
C ARG A 322 4.93 -13.06 2.11
N TYR A 323 3.92 -13.74 1.60
CA TYR A 323 3.89 -14.30 0.26
C TYR A 323 2.53 -14.02 -0.37
N GLY A 324 2.50 -13.57 -1.62
CA GLY A 324 1.24 -13.39 -2.31
C GLY A 324 1.38 -13.00 -3.77
N ASP A 325 0.24 -12.83 -4.42
CA ASP A 325 0.15 -12.46 -5.83
C ASP A 325 0.09 -10.94 -6.00
N TYR A 326 0.72 -10.44 -7.06
CA TYR A 326 0.56 -9.05 -7.48
C TYR A 326 -0.77 -8.86 -8.21
N TYR A 327 -1.38 -7.68 -8.04
CA TYR A 327 -2.72 -7.39 -8.54
C TYR A 327 -2.80 -7.22 -10.06
N GLN A 328 -1.66 -6.98 -10.74
CA GLN A 328 -1.55 -6.87 -12.19
C GLN A 328 -0.85 -8.09 -12.80
N THR A 329 -1.31 -8.47 -13.98
CA THR A 329 -0.65 -9.47 -14.83
C THR A 329 0.14 -8.78 -15.94
N PHE A 330 1.32 -9.32 -16.25
CA PHE A 330 2.18 -8.82 -17.31
C PHE A 330 2.30 -9.90 -18.38
N GLY A 331 1.80 -9.63 -19.59
CA GLY A 331 1.76 -10.61 -20.68
C GLY A 331 0.99 -11.88 -20.31
N GLY A 332 -0.07 -11.77 -19.49
CA GLY A 332 -0.87 -12.91 -19.01
C GLY A 332 -0.23 -13.72 -17.87
N SER A 333 0.98 -13.39 -17.44
CA SER A 333 1.64 -14.04 -16.29
C SER A 333 1.40 -13.28 -14.99
N VAL A 334 1.03 -14.02 -13.94
CA VAL A 334 0.89 -13.48 -12.58
C VAL A 334 2.26 -13.33 -11.94
N VAL A 335 2.56 -12.14 -11.43
CA VAL A 335 3.81 -11.86 -10.70
C VAL A 335 3.62 -12.18 -9.22
N ARG A 336 4.53 -12.95 -8.64
CA ARG A 336 4.52 -13.29 -7.21
C ARG A 336 5.40 -12.33 -6.42
N GLN A 337 4.95 -11.99 -5.21
CA GLN A 337 5.65 -11.11 -4.28
C GLN A 337 6.00 -11.87 -3.00
N MET A 338 7.23 -11.66 -2.55
CA MET A 338 7.75 -12.23 -1.30
C MET A 338 8.40 -11.13 -0.49
N ALA A 339 8.17 -11.13 0.82
CA ALA A 339 8.84 -10.22 1.74
C ALA A 339 9.22 -10.95 3.03
N VAL A 340 10.43 -10.67 3.50
CA VAL A 340 10.94 -11.10 4.79
C VAL A 340 11.16 -9.85 5.64
N THR A 341 10.68 -9.89 6.87
CA THR A 341 10.79 -8.76 7.81
C THR A 341 11.40 -9.23 9.10
N ALA A 342 12.25 -8.41 9.71
CA ALA A 342 12.76 -8.63 11.05
C ALA A 342 12.69 -7.31 11.83
N GLY A 343 12.68 -7.39 13.16
CA GLY A 343 12.75 -6.18 13.99
C GLY A 343 12.95 -6.49 15.46
N ILE A 344 13.31 -5.45 16.20
CA ILE A 344 13.48 -5.50 17.65
C ILE A 344 12.56 -4.48 18.31
N GLY A 345 12.06 -4.81 19.48
CA GLY A 345 11.31 -3.91 20.35
C GLY A 345 12.07 -3.72 21.65
N LEU A 346 12.41 -2.47 21.94
CA LEU A 346 13.03 -2.10 23.21
C LEU A 346 11.93 -1.80 24.25
N PRO A 347 12.09 -2.29 25.49
CA PRO A 347 11.08 -2.19 26.55
C PRO A 347 10.92 -0.80 27.17
#